data_AF-A0A7C1ZYI9-F1
#
_entry.id   AF-A0A7C1ZYI9-F1
#
_cell.length_a   1.000
_cell.length_b   1.000
_cell.length_c   1.000
_cell.angle_alpha   90.00
_cell.angle_beta   90.00
_cell.angle_gamma   90.00
#
_symmetry.space_group_name_H-M   'P 1'
#
loop_
_entity.id
_entity.type
_entity.pdbx_description
1 polymer ?
#
loop_
_entity_poly.entity_id
_entity_poly.type
_entity_poly.pdbx_seq_one_letter_code
_entity_poly.pdbx_strand_id
1 'polypeptide(L)'
;MIKFTGFKRTSLILVLVALLSFFSLSPAYAQSDTKALKAKLTQLESQLGNLEMVVKSLALQIQQVSDASKSTVQQFGPRLYSVEQIVKDNGFQVKRLDGTVATLSHAVKQLADLPGEVAQQKADLASLSDQLTKTTQELSNRIKANELGISKIKEGSDHAVALTNAMQANLGSLLSRMDTAEGQLSDLQSSFSNLSANTSSSISDLSTKLDGGMSDLSAKIGSSMSKLAAKTDSSISDLAAKTDSSIGGLAARLDDADKRLSQLQDTANQVSSMTGTIGSLQASVAQLASNLDKQAAGIARLQDVVKRLGEFKQLQGVAERVQANSTQLKALQAQLQALSQKAKVQRPQPQQPHVPADVTKKVDRLTAKISDVLIEAENNKKSLTDLQGSLAGLKAGVAQQVQSALASVPSRSDIQNVQQQVTQLQQLTAKQIKRAEMKADAANGLALIGLLAGLGAVAVALLR
;
A
#
# COMPACT_ATOMS: atom_id res chain seq x y z
N MET A 1 36.83 -103.82 171.23
CA MET A 1 38.08 -104.46 171.72
C MET A 1 38.64 -103.58 172.83
N ILE A 2 38.37 -103.92 174.09
CA ILE A 2 39.17 -103.67 175.32
C ILE A 2 38.52 -104.61 176.35
N LYS A 3 39.30 -105.58 176.85
CA LYS A 3 38.91 -106.62 177.82
C LYS A 3 38.97 -106.02 179.23
N PHE A 4 37.94 -106.23 180.07
CA PHE A 4 38.05 -106.00 181.51
C PHE A 4 37.95 -107.35 182.23
N THR A 5 39.11 -107.88 182.61
CA THR A 5 39.28 -109.13 183.35
C THR A 5 39.63 -108.83 184.81
N GLY A 6 38.85 -109.41 185.74
CA GLY A 6 39.37 -109.86 187.02
C GLY A 6 39.18 -108.93 188.23
N PHE A 7 38.22 -109.25 189.09
CA PHE A 7 38.26 -108.88 190.51
C PHE A 7 38.04 -110.15 191.34
N LYS A 8 39.13 -110.76 191.82
CA LYS A 8 39.13 -111.98 192.64
C LYS A 8 38.84 -111.63 194.11
N ARG A 9 37.85 -112.30 194.72
CA ARG A 9 37.52 -112.26 196.17
C ARG A 9 38.54 -112.99 197.07
N THR A 10 39.82 -113.08 196.70
CA THR A 10 40.90 -113.43 197.64
C THR A 10 41.23 -112.25 198.58
N SER A 11 40.82 -111.02 198.24
CA SER A 11 41.14 -109.82 199.03
C SER A 11 40.15 -109.46 200.14
N LEU A 12 38.98 -110.12 200.23
CA LEU A 12 38.03 -109.86 201.32
C LEU A 12 38.43 -110.55 202.64
N ILE A 13 39.23 -111.63 202.55
CA ILE A 13 39.77 -112.34 203.72
C ILE A 13 40.86 -111.52 204.43
N LEU A 14 41.54 -110.60 203.72
CA LEU A 14 42.68 -109.85 204.29
C LEU A 14 42.28 -108.58 205.05
N VAL A 15 41.06 -108.07 204.88
CA VAL A 15 40.57 -106.90 205.63
C VAL A 15 39.81 -107.31 206.91
N LEU A 16 39.24 -108.52 206.96
CA LEU A 16 38.58 -109.02 208.17
C LEU A 16 39.58 -109.47 209.27
N VAL A 17 40.82 -109.78 208.90
CA VAL A 17 41.89 -110.19 209.84
C VAL A 17 42.56 -108.98 210.53
N ALA A 18 42.38 -107.75 210.03
CA ALA A 18 43.00 -106.56 210.58
C ALA A 18 42.15 -105.78 211.61
N LEU A 19 40.90 -106.18 211.86
CA LEU A 19 39.98 -105.50 212.79
C LEU A 19 39.62 -106.36 214.03
N LEU A 20 40.57 -107.19 214.47
CA LEU A 20 40.44 -108.04 215.67
C LEU A 20 41.43 -107.68 216.80
N SER A 21 42.09 -106.52 216.76
CA SER A 21 43.28 -106.26 217.61
C SER A 21 43.32 -104.90 218.30
N PHE A 22 42.23 -104.41 218.90
CA PHE A 22 42.28 -103.32 219.89
C PHE A 22 41.05 -103.35 220.81
N PHE A 23 41.14 -104.05 221.95
CA PHE A 23 41.13 -103.45 223.29
C PHE A 23 40.90 -104.51 224.37
N SER A 24 41.80 -104.53 225.34
CA SER A 24 41.82 -105.40 226.52
C SER A 24 42.05 -104.50 227.75
N LEU A 25 41.43 -104.86 228.89
CA LEU A 25 41.70 -104.45 230.29
C LEU A 25 41.31 -102.99 230.69
N SER A 26 40.71 -102.65 231.85
CA SER A 26 40.36 -103.28 233.14
C SER A 26 39.52 -102.25 233.98
N PRO A 27 39.26 -102.39 235.31
CA PRO A 27 38.34 -103.32 235.99
C PRO A 27 37.39 -102.63 237.03
N ALA A 28 36.23 -103.24 237.35
CA ALA A 28 35.58 -103.35 238.68
C ALA A 28 34.06 -103.59 238.60
N TYR A 29 33.63 -104.73 239.16
CA TYR A 29 32.30 -105.14 239.70
C TYR A 29 31.01 -104.89 238.88
N ALA A 30 30.03 -105.78 238.73
CA ALA A 30 29.84 -107.21 238.96
C ALA A 30 28.45 -107.59 238.38
N GLN A 31 28.29 -108.86 237.96
CA GLN A 31 27.04 -109.64 237.90
C GLN A 31 25.94 -109.35 236.82
N SER A 32 25.75 -110.38 235.96
CA SER A 32 24.61 -110.72 235.06
C SER A 32 24.52 -110.06 233.66
N ASP A 33 24.25 -110.72 232.54
CA ASP A 33 24.46 -112.09 232.07
C ASP A 33 24.20 -112.12 230.53
N THR A 34 25.25 -112.36 229.73
CA THR A 34 25.33 -113.03 228.40
C THR A 34 24.32 -112.84 227.24
N LYS A 35 23.15 -112.19 227.38
CA LYS A 35 22.10 -112.14 226.33
C LYS A 35 22.31 -111.04 225.26
N ALA A 36 23.01 -109.94 225.59
CA ALA A 36 23.13 -108.78 224.72
C ALA A 36 24.14 -108.95 223.55
N LEU A 37 25.18 -109.77 223.72
CA LEU A 37 26.16 -110.01 222.64
C LEU A 37 25.59 -110.85 221.49
N LYS A 38 24.68 -111.77 221.79
CA LYS A 38 24.06 -112.65 220.78
C LYS A 38 23.19 -111.85 219.81
N ALA A 39 22.53 -110.79 220.28
CA ALA A 39 21.71 -109.91 219.45
C ALA A 39 22.54 -109.10 218.43
N LYS A 40 23.74 -108.65 218.78
CA LYS A 40 24.62 -107.89 217.86
C LYS A 40 25.17 -108.77 216.74
N LEU A 41 25.42 -110.06 217.00
CA LEU A 41 25.88 -110.99 215.97
C LEU A 41 24.79 -111.23 214.91
N THR A 42 23.54 -111.40 215.34
CA THR A 42 22.39 -111.58 214.43
C THR A 42 22.14 -110.33 213.57
N GLN A 43 22.44 -109.13 214.08
CA GLN A 43 22.30 -107.89 213.31
C GLN A 43 23.33 -107.77 212.17
N LEU A 44 24.57 -108.23 212.39
CA LEU A 44 25.62 -108.22 211.36
C LEU A 44 25.36 -109.24 210.24
N GLU A 45 24.81 -110.41 210.57
CA GLU A 45 24.38 -111.39 209.55
C GLU A 45 23.27 -110.83 208.65
N SER A 46 22.33 -110.06 209.21
CA SER A 46 21.28 -109.38 208.44
C SER A 46 21.86 -108.31 207.49
N GLN A 47 22.86 -107.54 207.94
CA GLN A 47 23.49 -106.52 207.10
C GLN A 47 24.29 -107.13 205.93
N LEU A 48 24.93 -108.28 206.14
CA LEU A 48 25.66 -108.98 205.10
C LEU A 48 24.73 -109.50 203.99
N GLY A 49 23.53 -109.99 204.36
CA GLY A 49 22.51 -110.41 203.40
C GLY A 49 21.98 -109.26 202.54
N ASN A 50 21.83 -108.06 203.11
CA ASN A 50 21.44 -106.87 202.34
C ASN A 50 22.51 -106.44 201.34
N LEU A 51 23.79 -106.55 201.69
CA LEU A 51 24.88 -106.19 200.79
C LEU A 51 24.95 -107.11 199.56
N GLU A 52 24.66 -108.40 199.74
CA GLU A 52 24.63 -109.36 198.64
C GLU A 52 23.52 -109.04 197.62
N MET A 53 22.36 -108.57 198.08
CA MET A 53 21.28 -108.12 197.19
C MET A 53 21.68 -106.89 196.34
N VAL A 54 22.39 -105.92 196.92
CA VAL A 54 22.85 -104.73 196.19
C VAL A 54 23.84 -105.10 195.09
N VAL A 55 24.75 -106.04 195.36
CA VAL A 55 25.73 -106.50 194.35
C VAL A 55 25.03 -107.21 193.18
N LYS A 56 23.99 -108.02 193.45
CA LYS A 56 23.17 -108.63 192.39
C LYS A 56 22.42 -107.59 191.56
N SER A 57 21.91 -106.52 192.18
CA SER A 57 21.26 -105.41 191.48
C SER A 57 22.21 -104.66 190.54
N LEU A 58 23.43 -104.34 190.98
CA LEU A 58 24.41 -103.67 190.12
C LEU A 58 24.87 -104.52 188.94
N ALA A 59 25.05 -105.83 189.14
CA ALA A 59 25.41 -106.73 188.05
C ALA A 59 24.35 -106.73 186.92
N LEU A 60 23.06 -106.65 187.30
CA LEU A 60 21.94 -106.54 186.37
C LEU A 60 21.92 -105.20 185.60
N GLN A 61 22.20 -104.08 186.26
CA GLN A 61 22.30 -102.77 185.59
C GLN A 61 23.44 -102.71 184.58
N ILE A 62 24.60 -103.28 184.92
CA ILE A 62 25.75 -103.33 184.00
C ILE A 62 25.41 -104.15 182.75
N GLN A 63 24.71 -105.28 182.92
CA GLN A 63 24.26 -106.10 181.79
C GLN A 63 23.31 -105.31 180.86
N GLN A 64 22.34 -104.58 181.42
CA GLN A 64 21.39 -103.76 180.64
C GLN A 64 22.09 -102.64 179.85
N VAL A 65 23.08 -101.95 180.44
CA VAL A 65 23.85 -100.90 179.75
C VAL A 65 24.69 -101.46 178.60
N SER A 66 25.25 -102.66 178.77
CA SER A 66 26.01 -103.35 177.74
C SER A 66 25.13 -103.72 176.53
N ASP A 67 23.96 -104.31 176.77
CA ASP A 67 23.04 -104.70 175.70
C ASP A 67 22.44 -103.48 174.98
N ALA A 68 22.16 -102.39 175.72
CA ALA A 68 21.73 -101.12 175.12
C ALA A 68 22.79 -100.53 174.19
N SER A 69 24.06 -100.48 174.62
CA SER A 69 25.15 -99.95 173.80
C SER A 69 25.37 -100.75 172.52
N LYS A 70 25.26 -102.09 172.61
CA LYS A 70 25.38 -102.98 171.44
C LYS A 70 24.25 -102.76 170.44
N SER A 71 23.02 -102.55 170.92
CA SER A 71 21.87 -102.19 170.10
C SER A 71 22.08 -100.84 169.39
N THR A 72 22.57 -99.82 170.10
CA THR A 72 22.84 -98.50 169.50
C THR A 72 23.90 -98.58 168.39
N VAL A 73 24.98 -99.33 168.60
CA VAL A 73 26.04 -99.51 167.59
C VAL A 73 25.52 -100.27 166.36
N GLN A 74 24.69 -101.30 166.55
CA GLN A 74 24.07 -102.01 165.42
C GLN A 74 23.11 -101.13 164.61
N GLN A 75 22.49 -100.11 165.22
CA GLN A 75 21.68 -99.12 164.51
C GLN A 75 22.51 -98.12 163.69
N PHE A 76 23.80 -97.90 163.99
CA PHE A 76 24.64 -96.94 163.26
C PHE A 76 25.09 -97.44 161.87
N GLY A 77 25.34 -98.74 161.70
CA GLY A 77 25.80 -99.29 160.42
C GLY A 77 24.87 -98.97 159.24
N PRO A 78 23.57 -99.30 159.32
CA PRO A 78 22.61 -98.98 158.26
C PRO A 78 22.46 -97.48 158.03
N ARG A 79 22.45 -96.68 159.11
CA ARG A 79 22.33 -95.21 159.01
C ARG A 79 23.54 -94.60 158.31
N LEU A 80 24.75 -95.07 158.58
CA LEU A 80 25.97 -94.60 157.92
C LEU A 80 25.96 -94.95 156.43
N TYR A 81 25.50 -96.16 156.07
CA TYR A 81 25.34 -96.54 154.67
C TYR A 81 24.31 -95.68 153.93
N SER A 82 23.17 -95.37 154.57
CA SER A 82 22.19 -94.42 154.02
C SER A 82 22.76 -93.02 153.82
N VAL A 83 23.57 -92.53 154.77
CA VAL A 83 24.24 -91.23 154.64
C VAL A 83 25.23 -91.25 153.47
N GLU A 84 26.02 -92.32 153.30
CA GLU A 84 26.96 -92.42 152.18
C GLU A 84 26.25 -92.45 150.83
N GLN A 85 25.12 -93.15 150.73
CA GLN A 85 24.30 -93.14 149.51
C GLN A 85 23.70 -91.77 149.22
N ILE A 86 23.17 -91.08 150.24
CA ILE A 86 22.67 -89.70 150.11
C ILE A 86 23.79 -88.77 149.62
N VAL A 87 25.01 -88.92 150.12
CA VAL A 87 26.17 -88.11 149.68
C VAL A 87 26.51 -88.39 148.22
N LYS A 88 26.49 -89.65 147.76
CA LYS A 88 26.70 -90.01 146.35
C LYS A 88 25.60 -89.44 145.45
N ASP A 89 24.34 -89.63 145.83
CA ASP A 89 23.18 -89.13 145.09
C ASP A 89 23.21 -87.60 145.00
N ASN A 90 23.52 -86.91 146.11
CA ASN A 90 23.71 -85.47 146.11
C ASN A 90 24.89 -85.04 145.23
N GLY A 91 26.00 -85.79 145.22
CA GLY A 91 27.11 -85.55 144.31
C GLY A 91 26.71 -85.64 142.84
N PHE A 92 25.88 -86.62 142.48
CA PHE A 92 25.32 -86.73 141.12
C PHE A 92 24.34 -85.59 140.81
N GLN A 93 23.48 -85.21 141.76
CA GLN A 93 22.56 -84.07 141.59
C GLN A 93 23.32 -82.76 141.41
N VAL A 94 24.38 -82.52 142.18
CA VAL A 94 25.23 -81.33 142.04
C VAL A 94 25.89 -81.29 140.67
N LYS A 95 26.41 -82.41 140.15
CA LYS A 95 26.93 -82.46 138.77
C LYS A 95 25.87 -82.16 137.71
N ARG A 96 24.64 -82.68 137.88
CA ARG A 96 23.52 -82.36 136.98
C ARG A 96 23.14 -80.88 137.05
N LEU A 97 23.15 -80.29 138.24
CA LEU A 97 22.89 -78.86 138.43
C LEU A 97 23.98 -78.02 137.78
N ASP A 98 25.25 -78.40 137.90
CA ASP A 98 26.37 -77.69 137.27
C ASP A 98 26.25 -77.66 135.73
N GLY A 99 25.92 -78.80 135.12
CA GLY A 99 25.64 -78.86 133.67
C GLY A 99 24.41 -78.04 133.25
N THR A 100 23.38 -78.01 134.11
CA THR A 100 22.19 -77.19 133.89
C THR A 100 22.53 -75.70 133.96
N VAL A 101 23.31 -75.28 134.95
CA VAL A 101 23.79 -73.91 135.14
C VAL A 101 24.69 -73.47 133.98
N ALA A 102 25.57 -74.34 133.48
CA ALA A 102 26.38 -74.06 132.30
C ALA A 102 25.52 -73.81 131.06
N THR A 103 24.48 -74.63 130.85
CA THR A 103 23.52 -74.46 129.74
C THR A 103 22.73 -73.16 129.88
N LEU A 104 22.24 -72.85 131.08
CA LEU A 104 21.56 -71.59 131.38
C LEU A 104 22.47 -70.39 131.19
N SER A 105 23.73 -70.46 131.58
CA SER A 105 24.72 -69.40 131.37
C SER A 105 24.92 -69.10 129.88
N HIS A 106 25.01 -70.15 129.04
CA HIS A 106 25.04 -69.99 127.59
C HIS A 106 23.76 -69.37 127.03
N ALA A 107 22.59 -69.82 127.50
CA ALA A 107 21.30 -69.26 127.07
C ALA A 107 21.14 -67.78 127.49
N VAL A 108 21.55 -67.43 128.71
CA VAL A 108 21.57 -66.04 129.20
C VAL A 108 22.50 -65.17 128.36
N LYS A 109 23.66 -65.70 127.95
CA LYS A 109 24.59 -64.98 127.07
C LYS A 109 23.98 -64.71 125.70
N GLN A 110 23.33 -65.70 125.08
CA GLN A 110 22.59 -65.51 123.82
C GLN A 110 21.45 -64.49 123.97
N LEU A 111 20.72 -64.52 125.10
CA LEU A 111 19.70 -63.51 125.42
C LEU A 111 20.28 -62.11 125.65
N ALA A 112 21.51 -62.01 126.14
CA ALA A 112 22.19 -60.73 126.36
C ALA A 112 22.70 -60.09 125.05
N ASP A 113 22.97 -60.90 124.00
CA ASP A 113 23.42 -60.43 122.69
C ASP A 113 22.25 -59.98 121.78
N LEU A 114 21.04 -60.54 121.98
CA LEU A 114 19.80 -60.23 121.26
C LEU A 114 19.46 -58.72 121.16
N PRO A 115 19.58 -57.88 122.21
CA PRO A 115 19.38 -56.45 122.11
C PRO A 115 20.31 -55.76 121.10
N GLY A 116 21.55 -56.24 120.98
CA GLY A 116 22.52 -55.75 119.99
C GLY A 116 22.10 -56.09 118.56
N GLU A 117 21.65 -57.33 118.33
CA GLU A 117 21.13 -57.77 117.03
C GLU A 117 19.87 -57.00 116.64
N VAL A 118 18.94 -56.79 117.57
CA VAL A 118 17.70 -56.01 117.34
C VAL A 118 18.03 -54.54 117.06
N ALA A 119 19.01 -53.95 117.76
CA ALA A 119 19.44 -52.59 117.50
C ALA A 119 20.05 -52.45 116.10
N GLN A 120 20.86 -53.42 115.66
CA GLN A 120 21.44 -53.45 114.31
C GLN A 120 20.35 -53.58 113.25
N GLN A 121 19.41 -54.52 113.40
CA GLN A 121 18.29 -54.68 112.48
C GLN A 121 17.44 -53.40 112.37
N LYS A 122 17.21 -52.71 113.50
CA LYS A 122 16.50 -51.43 113.51
C LYS A 122 17.26 -50.34 112.74
N ALA A 123 18.58 -50.30 112.86
CA ALA A 123 19.43 -49.37 112.11
C ALA A 123 19.39 -49.67 110.60
N ASP A 124 19.46 -50.94 110.21
CA ASP A 124 19.38 -51.37 108.82
C ASP A 124 18.01 -51.03 108.21
N LEU A 125 16.92 -51.27 108.96
CA LEU A 125 15.56 -50.89 108.55
C LEU A 125 15.42 -49.38 108.38
N ALA A 126 16.00 -48.57 109.28
CA ALA A 126 15.97 -47.12 109.16
C ALA A 126 16.70 -46.65 107.89
N SER A 127 17.90 -47.19 107.63
CA SER A 127 18.66 -46.90 106.41
C SER A 127 17.89 -47.30 105.15
N LEU A 128 17.24 -48.48 105.16
CA LEU A 128 16.42 -48.93 104.03
C LEU A 128 15.21 -48.03 103.82
N SER A 129 14.56 -47.59 104.89
CA SER A 129 13.43 -46.66 104.84
C SER A 129 13.82 -45.29 104.27
N ASP A 130 14.99 -44.78 104.64
CA ASP A 130 15.54 -43.53 104.11
C ASP A 130 15.87 -43.65 102.61
N GLN A 131 16.49 -44.77 102.19
CA GLN A 131 16.78 -45.05 100.79
C GLN A 131 15.50 -45.16 99.94
N LEU A 132 14.48 -45.84 100.47
CA LEU A 132 13.20 -45.98 99.79
C LEU A 132 12.52 -44.60 99.64
N THR A 133 12.52 -43.79 100.70
CA THR A 133 11.96 -42.43 100.69
C THR A 133 12.66 -41.56 99.64
N LYS A 134 14.00 -41.59 99.59
CA LYS A 134 14.78 -40.85 98.60
C LYS A 134 14.45 -41.30 97.17
N THR A 135 14.38 -42.62 96.96
CA THR A 135 14.05 -43.21 95.65
C THR A 135 12.64 -42.83 95.20
N THR A 136 11.65 -42.87 96.10
CA THR A 136 10.28 -42.45 95.81
C THR A 136 10.21 -40.97 95.45
N GLN A 137 10.94 -40.10 96.15
CA GLN A 137 10.98 -38.68 95.83
C GLN A 137 11.62 -38.43 94.46
N GLU A 138 12.70 -39.13 94.12
CA GLU A 138 13.35 -39.02 92.82
C GLU A 138 12.44 -39.52 91.68
N LEU A 139 11.76 -40.64 91.87
CA LEU A 139 10.76 -41.14 90.92
C LEU A 139 9.60 -40.16 90.74
N SER A 140 9.09 -39.56 91.82
CA SER A 140 8.03 -38.55 91.74
C SER A 140 8.48 -37.32 90.93
N ASN A 141 9.70 -36.86 91.14
CA ASN A 141 10.25 -35.73 90.39
C ASN A 141 10.44 -36.08 88.91
N ARG A 142 10.92 -37.29 88.59
CA ARG A 142 11.06 -37.78 87.21
C ARG A 142 9.71 -37.93 86.50
N ILE A 143 8.68 -38.39 87.21
CA ILE A 143 7.31 -38.50 86.66
C ILE A 143 6.79 -37.10 86.31
N LYS A 144 6.89 -36.12 87.21
CA LYS A 144 6.48 -34.73 86.94
C LYS A 144 7.21 -34.12 85.74
N ALA A 145 8.52 -34.38 85.63
CA ALA A 145 9.31 -33.91 84.49
C ALA A 145 8.85 -34.56 83.17
N ASN A 146 8.55 -35.85 83.19
CA ASN A 146 8.03 -36.57 82.02
C ASN A 146 6.63 -36.10 81.64
N GLU A 147 5.73 -35.87 82.59
CA GLU A 147 4.40 -35.29 82.36
C GLU A 147 4.52 -33.93 81.64
N LEU A 148 5.40 -33.06 82.14
CA LEU A 148 5.69 -31.77 81.48
C LEU A 148 6.27 -31.95 80.07
N GLY A 149 7.17 -32.90 79.89
CA GLY A 149 7.74 -33.24 78.57
C GLY A 149 6.68 -33.71 77.58
N ILE A 150 5.78 -34.59 78.02
CA ILE A 150 4.65 -35.09 77.23
C ILE A 150 3.72 -33.95 76.84
N SER A 151 3.40 -33.04 77.76
CA SER A 151 2.58 -31.86 77.45
C SER A 151 3.19 -31.00 76.35
N LYS A 152 4.51 -30.71 76.43
CA LYS A 152 5.21 -29.94 75.39
C LYS A 152 5.24 -30.65 74.03
N ILE A 153 5.45 -31.96 74.03
CA ILE A 153 5.43 -32.77 72.80
C ILE A 153 4.02 -32.74 72.19
N LYS A 154 2.97 -32.85 73.01
CA LYS A 154 1.59 -32.75 72.56
C LYS A 154 1.29 -31.39 71.94
N GLU A 155 1.69 -30.30 72.61
CA GLU A 155 1.56 -28.94 72.06
C GLU A 155 2.30 -28.80 70.72
N GLY A 156 3.54 -29.28 70.63
CA GLY A 156 4.30 -29.27 69.38
C GLY A 156 3.64 -30.08 68.26
N SER A 157 3.05 -31.23 68.60
CA SER A 157 2.27 -32.04 67.67
C SER A 157 1.02 -31.31 67.18
N ASP A 158 0.27 -30.67 68.09
CA ASP A 158 -0.94 -29.91 67.76
C ASP A 158 -0.59 -28.74 66.80
N HIS A 159 0.55 -28.06 67.03
CA HIS A 159 1.06 -27.02 66.11
C HIS A 159 1.46 -27.58 64.73
N ALA A 160 2.14 -28.73 64.68
CA ALA A 160 2.53 -29.35 63.41
C ALA A 160 1.32 -29.76 62.57
N VAL A 161 0.27 -30.29 63.21
CA VAL A 161 -1.00 -30.61 62.56
C VAL A 161 -1.67 -29.33 62.01
N ALA A 162 -1.73 -28.27 62.81
CA ALA A 162 -2.28 -26.99 62.36
C ALA A 162 -1.53 -26.41 61.15
N LEU A 163 -0.19 -26.46 61.17
CA LEU A 163 0.64 -26.03 60.05
C LEU A 163 0.38 -26.86 58.79
N THR A 164 0.27 -28.18 58.93
CA THR A 164 -0.02 -29.10 57.82
C THR A 164 -1.37 -28.78 57.18
N ASN A 165 -2.41 -28.57 58.00
CA ASN A 165 -3.73 -28.19 57.51
C ASN A 165 -3.72 -26.85 56.77
N ALA A 166 -2.99 -25.85 57.29
CA ALA A 166 -2.84 -24.55 56.62
C ALA A 166 -2.11 -24.68 55.27
N MET A 167 -1.06 -25.49 55.21
CA MET A 167 -0.35 -25.78 53.95
C MET A 167 -1.25 -26.48 52.94
N GLN A 168 -2.05 -27.45 53.36
CA GLN A 168 -3.00 -28.16 52.49
C GLN A 168 -4.06 -27.19 51.93
N ALA A 169 -4.59 -26.28 52.75
CA ALA A 169 -5.53 -25.26 52.30
C ALA A 169 -4.90 -24.29 51.28
N ASN A 170 -3.67 -23.83 51.55
CA ASN A 170 -2.94 -22.96 50.63
C ASN A 170 -2.64 -23.64 49.29
N LEU A 171 -2.24 -24.92 49.31
CA LEU A 171 -2.03 -25.72 48.10
C LEU A 171 -3.33 -25.88 47.30
N GLY A 172 -4.46 -26.14 47.97
CA GLY A 172 -5.76 -26.20 47.32
C GLY A 172 -6.15 -24.88 46.64
N SER A 173 -5.92 -23.74 47.31
CA SER A 173 -6.15 -22.42 46.72
C SER A 173 -5.23 -22.14 45.52
N LEU A 174 -3.96 -22.54 45.61
CA LEU A 174 -3.00 -22.37 44.51
C LEU A 174 -3.40 -23.19 43.28
N LEU A 175 -3.80 -24.45 43.46
CA LEU A 175 -4.29 -25.30 42.37
C LEU A 175 -5.52 -24.69 41.68
N SER A 176 -6.50 -24.23 42.45
CA SER A 176 -7.69 -23.57 41.87
C SER A 176 -7.35 -22.29 41.08
N ARG A 177 -6.37 -21.49 41.55
CA ARG A 177 -5.87 -20.32 40.82
C ARG A 177 -5.15 -20.70 39.54
N MET A 178 -4.42 -21.83 39.55
CA MET A 178 -3.73 -22.36 38.36
C MET A 178 -4.74 -22.82 37.32
N ASP A 179 -5.76 -23.60 37.71
CA ASP A 179 -6.84 -24.03 36.81
C ASP A 179 -7.56 -22.83 36.18
N THR A 180 -7.81 -21.78 36.98
CA THR A 180 -8.41 -20.53 36.49
C THR A 180 -7.51 -19.84 35.46
N ALA A 181 -6.20 -19.76 35.74
CA ALA A 181 -5.24 -19.13 34.84
C ALA A 181 -5.09 -19.92 33.52
N GLU A 182 -5.13 -21.25 33.57
CA GLU A 182 -5.14 -22.11 32.39
C GLU A 182 -6.37 -21.86 31.51
N GLY A 183 -7.56 -21.75 32.13
CA GLY A 183 -8.78 -21.38 31.43
C GLY A 183 -8.67 -20.01 30.73
N GLN A 184 -8.18 -18.99 31.46
CA GLN A 184 -7.97 -17.65 30.90
C GLN A 184 -6.96 -17.64 29.74
N LEU A 185 -5.90 -18.45 29.83
CA LEU A 185 -4.91 -18.59 28.76
C LEU A 185 -5.52 -19.21 27.50
N SER A 186 -6.37 -20.22 27.65
CA SER A 186 -7.10 -20.87 26.56
C SER A 186 -8.06 -19.90 25.86
N ASP A 187 -8.81 -19.11 26.63
CA ASP A 187 -9.72 -18.08 26.11
C ASP A 187 -8.94 -16.99 25.34
N LEU A 188 -7.78 -16.60 25.85
CA LEU A 188 -6.90 -15.62 25.19
C LEU A 188 -6.33 -16.17 23.87
N GLN A 189 -5.89 -17.43 23.84
CA GLN A 189 -5.45 -18.09 22.61
C GLN A 189 -6.56 -18.15 21.56
N SER A 190 -7.79 -18.47 21.97
CA SER A 190 -8.96 -18.51 21.10
C SER A 190 -9.28 -17.12 20.54
N SER A 191 -9.27 -16.10 21.40
CA SER A 191 -9.49 -14.70 21.01
C SER A 191 -8.45 -14.20 20.02
N PHE A 192 -7.17 -14.52 20.25
CA PHE A 192 -6.07 -14.17 19.35
C PHE A 192 -6.22 -14.86 17.99
N SER A 193 -6.58 -16.15 17.98
CA SER A 193 -6.81 -16.90 16.74
C SER A 193 -7.94 -16.29 15.91
N ASN A 194 -9.06 -15.94 16.57
CA ASN A 194 -10.19 -15.27 15.92
C ASN A 194 -9.81 -13.90 15.37
N LEU A 195 -9.07 -13.09 16.14
CA LEU A 195 -8.60 -11.79 15.70
C LEU A 195 -7.69 -11.89 14.47
N SER A 196 -6.77 -12.87 14.48
CA SER A 196 -5.86 -13.15 13.37
C SER A 196 -6.62 -13.56 12.10
N ALA A 197 -7.61 -14.46 12.22
CA ALA A 197 -8.46 -14.88 11.12
C ALA A 197 -9.28 -13.72 10.54
N ASN A 198 -9.93 -12.92 11.41
CA ASN A 198 -10.71 -11.76 10.99
C ASN A 198 -9.86 -10.70 10.30
N THR A 199 -8.66 -10.45 10.81
CA THR A 199 -7.70 -9.51 10.20
C THR A 199 -7.29 -10.00 8.81
N SER A 200 -6.95 -11.28 8.68
CA SER A 200 -6.57 -11.89 7.41
C SER A 200 -7.70 -11.81 6.38
N SER A 201 -8.94 -12.12 6.79
CA SER A 201 -10.13 -11.99 5.93
C SER A 201 -10.35 -10.54 5.47
N SER A 202 -10.24 -9.58 6.39
CA SER A 202 -10.44 -8.16 6.08
C SER A 202 -9.40 -7.64 5.08
N ILE A 203 -8.15 -8.07 5.22
CA ILE A 203 -7.07 -7.73 4.27
C ILE A 203 -7.37 -8.33 2.89
N SER A 204 -7.79 -9.60 2.83
CA SER A 204 -8.15 -10.27 1.58
C SER A 204 -9.30 -9.56 0.85
N ASP A 205 -10.35 -9.16 1.58
CA ASP A 205 -11.50 -8.45 1.03
C ASP A 205 -11.11 -7.07 0.50
N LEU A 206 -10.27 -6.33 1.23
CA LEU A 206 -9.76 -5.03 0.80
C LEU A 206 -8.89 -5.15 -0.45
N SER A 207 -8.00 -6.15 -0.51
CA SER A 207 -7.18 -6.41 -1.69
C SER A 207 -8.05 -6.68 -2.91
N THR A 208 -9.05 -7.56 -2.77
CA THR A 208 -9.96 -7.91 -3.85
C THR A 208 -10.75 -6.69 -4.36
N LYS A 209 -11.24 -5.84 -3.44
CA LYS A 209 -11.95 -4.61 -3.80
C LYS A 209 -11.04 -3.61 -4.52
N LEU A 210 -9.80 -3.47 -4.06
CA LEU A 210 -8.82 -2.57 -4.67
C LEU A 210 -8.46 -3.03 -6.08
N ASP A 211 -8.19 -4.32 -6.27
CA ASP A 211 -7.88 -4.91 -7.57
C ASP A 211 -9.05 -4.77 -8.56
N GLY A 212 -10.27 -5.06 -8.09
CA GLY A 212 -11.50 -4.85 -8.88
C GLY A 212 -11.70 -3.39 -9.27
N GLY A 213 -11.56 -2.46 -8.33
CA GLY A 213 -11.69 -1.03 -8.58
C GLY A 213 -10.63 -0.49 -9.55
N MET A 214 -9.39 -0.99 -9.47
CA MET A 214 -8.31 -0.61 -10.38
C MET A 214 -8.57 -1.12 -11.80
N SER A 215 -9.05 -2.37 -11.94
CA SER A 215 -9.44 -2.97 -13.22
C SER A 215 -10.56 -2.17 -13.89
N ASP A 216 -11.62 -1.85 -13.14
CA ASP A 216 -12.75 -1.05 -13.63
C ASP A 216 -12.32 0.36 -14.08
N LEU A 217 -11.45 1.01 -13.29
CA LEU A 217 -10.91 2.32 -13.63
C LEU A 217 -10.07 2.26 -14.91
N SER A 218 -9.19 1.26 -15.02
CA SER A 218 -8.38 1.03 -16.21
C SER A 218 -9.24 0.82 -17.46
N ALA A 219 -10.30 0.01 -17.36
CA ALA A 219 -11.26 -0.21 -18.45
C ALA A 219 -12.01 1.07 -18.86
N LYS A 220 -12.42 1.90 -17.89
CA LYS A 220 -13.07 3.20 -18.13
C LYS A 220 -12.14 4.20 -18.82
N ILE A 221 -10.87 4.25 -18.40
CA ILE A 221 -9.84 5.08 -19.02
C ILE A 221 -9.61 4.62 -20.47
N GLY A 222 -9.39 3.31 -20.69
CA GLY A 222 -9.25 2.74 -22.03
C GLY A 222 -10.43 3.07 -22.94
N SER A 223 -11.65 2.88 -22.45
CA SER A 223 -12.88 3.21 -23.21
C SER A 223 -12.99 4.69 -23.55
N SER A 224 -12.62 5.58 -22.61
CA SER A 224 -12.65 7.03 -22.82
C SER A 224 -11.60 7.46 -23.85
N MET A 225 -10.39 6.91 -23.78
CA MET A 225 -9.34 7.17 -24.76
C MET A 225 -9.74 6.72 -26.16
N SER A 226 -10.32 5.52 -26.32
CA SER A 226 -10.81 5.03 -27.61
C SER A 226 -11.89 5.92 -28.21
N LYS A 227 -12.84 6.41 -27.39
CA LYS A 227 -13.87 7.36 -27.84
C LYS A 227 -13.26 8.69 -28.27
N LEU A 228 -12.28 9.20 -27.53
CA LEU A 228 -11.60 10.45 -27.85
C LEU A 228 -10.80 10.33 -29.15
N ALA A 229 -10.07 9.22 -29.34
CA ALA A 229 -9.35 8.91 -30.56
C ALA A 229 -10.30 8.88 -31.77
N ALA A 230 -11.38 8.11 -31.70
CA ALA A 230 -12.37 8.02 -32.79
C ALA A 230 -12.99 9.39 -33.13
N LYS A 231 -13.31 10.21 -32.12
CA LYS A 231 -13.84 11.57 -32.33
C LYS A 231 -12.81 12.49 -33.00
N THR A 232 -11.54 12.35 -32.63
CA THR A 232 -10.43 13.11 -33.21
C THR A 232 -10.22 12.73 -34.66
N ASP A 233 -10.16 11.43 -34.97
CA ASP A 233 -10.03 10.91 -36.33
C ASP A 233 -11.19 11.37 -37.23
N SER A 234 -12.43 11.29 -36.75
CA SER A 234 -13.60 11.78 -37.48
C SER A 234 -13.50 13.29 -37.74
N SER A 235 -13.07 14.08 -36.76
CA SER A 235 -12.93 15.53 -36.92
C SER A 235 -11.85 15.89 -37.93
N ILE A 236 -10.72 15.17 -37.92
CA ILE A 236 -9.64 15.32 -38.91
C ILE A 236 -10.15 14.96 -40.30
N SER A 237 -10.89 13.85 -40.45
CA SER A 237 -11.46 13.43 -41.72
C SER A 237 -12.44 14.46 -42.29
N ASP A 238 -13.33 14.99 -41.45
CA ASP A 238 -14.28 16.05 -41.85
C ASP A 238 -13.57 17.33 -42.29
N LEU A 239 -12.51 17.73 -41.57
CA LEU A 239 -11.69 18.89 -41.94
C LEU A 239 -10.93 18.67 -43.25
N ALA A 240 -10.38 17.47 -43.46
CA ALA A 240 -9.73 17.11 -44.71
C ALA A 240 -10.71 17.20 -45.89
N ALA A 241 -11.90 16.61 -45.77
CA ALA A 241 -12.92 16.64 -46.81
C ALA A 241 -13.40 18.07 -47.14
N LYS A 242 -13.58 18.92 -46.12
CA LYS A 242 -13.91 20.35 -46.32
C LYS A 242 -12.78 21.11 -47.01
N THR A 243 -11.54 20.80 -46.66
CA THR A 243 -10.35 21.40 -47.28
C THR A 243 -10.26 21.00 -48.75
N ASP A 244 -10.38 19.71 -49.06
CA ASP A 244 -10.37 19.19 -50.44
C ASP A 244 -11.49 19.81 -51.28
N SER A 245 -12.71 19.89 -50.72
CA SER A 245 -13.84 20.54 -51.40
C SER A 245 -13.57 22.02 -51.69
N SER A 246 -12.95 22.73 -50.75
CA SER A 246 -12.59 24.15 -50.91
C SER A 246 -11.51 24.33 -51.98
N ILE A 247 -10.48 23.47 -51.97
CA ILE A 247 -9.42 23.44 -53.00
C ILE A 247 -10.02 23.15 -54.37
N GLY A 248 -10.91 22.15 -54.49
CA GLY A 248 -11.60 21.83 -55.74
C GLY A 248 -12.44 23.00 -56.26
N GLY A 249 -13.16 23.68 -55.38
CA GLY A 249 -13.93 24.88 -55.73
C GLY A 249 -13.05 26.05 -56.19
N LEU A 250 -11.89 26.26 -55.55
CA LEU A 250 -10.92 27.27 -55.98
C LEU A 250 -10.29 26.92 -57.34
N ALA A 251 -9.91 25.65 -57.55
CA ALA A 251 -9.36 25.18 -58.81
C ALA A 251 -10.35 25.38 -59.97
N ALA A 252 -11.63 25.05 -59.78
CA ALA A 252 -12.66 25.28 -60.78
C ALA A 252 -12.87 26.77 -61.11
N ARG A 253 -12.81 27.65 -60.10
CA ARG A 253 -12.90 29.11 -60.31
C ARG A 253 -11.68 29.65 -61.06
N LEU A 254 -10.49 29.10 -60.81
CA LEU A 254 -9.27 29.46 -61.53
C LEU A 254 -9.37 29.06 -63.01
N ASP A 255 -9.84 27.85 -63.29
CA ASP A 255 -10.05 27.35 -64.66
C ASP A 255 -11.09 28.19 -65.44
N ASP A 256 -12.19 28.61 -64.79
CA ASP A 256 -13.15 29.55 -65.39
C ASP A 256 -12.50 30.91 -65.69
N ALA A 257 -11.68 31.42 -64.75
CA ALA A 257 -10.96 32.68 -64.93
C ALA A 257 -9.98 32.61 -66.11
N ASP A 258 -9.22 31.52 -66.26
CA ASP A 258 -8.29 31.30 -67.37
C ASP A 258 -9.02 31.21 -68.72
N LYS A 259 -10.17 30.53 -68.77
CA LYS A 259 -11.04 30.50 -69.96
C LYS A 259 -11.53 31.89 -70.34
N ARG A 260 -12.00 32.66 -69.37
CA ARG A 260 -12.45 34.05 -69.58
C ARG A 260 -11.31 34.96 -70.03
N LEU A 261 -10.12 34.78 -69.47
CA LEU A 261 -8.92 35.52 -69.89
C LEU A 261 -8.56 35.21 -71.34
N SER A 262 -8.61 33.94 -71.74
CA SER A 262 -8.36 33.51 -73.12
C SER A 262 -9.38 34.13 -74.09
N GLN A 263 -10.67 34.13 -73.74
CA GLN A 263 -11.72 34.78 -74.54
C GLN A 263 -11.51 36.30 -74.68
N LEU A 264 -11.07 36.97 -73.61
CA LEU A 264 -10.72 38.38 -73.65
C LEU A 264 -9.52 38.63 -74.57
N GLN A 265 -8.51 37.76 -74.55
CA GLN A 265 -7.36 37.85 -75.45
C GLN A 265 -7.78 37.70 -76.92
N ASP A 266 -8.65 36.74 -77.24
CA ASP A 266 -9.19 36.57 -78.59
C ASP A 266 -9.96 37.81 -79.05
N THR A 267 -10.78 38.38 -78.15
CA THR A 267 -11.50 39.63 -78.42
C THR A 267 -10.53 40.78 -78.69
N ALA A 268 -9.45 40.90 -77.92
CA ALA A 268 -8.42 41.93 -78.13
C ALA A 268 -7.71 41.76 -79.48
N ASN A 269 -7.42 40.52 -79.89
CA ASN A 269 -6.85 40.21 -81.20
C ASN A 269 -7.80 40.60 -82.34
N GLN A 270 -9.10 40.31 -82.19
CA GLN A 270 -10.12 40.73 -83.16
C GLN A 270 -10.19 42.26 -83.29
N VAL A 271 -10.21 42.99 -82.17
CA VAL A 271 -10.20 44.46 -82.17
C VAL A 271 -8.95 45.01 -82.86
N SER A 272 -7.78 44.41 -82.63
CA SER A 272 -6.54 44.80 -83.29
C SER A 272 -6.61 44.61 -84.81
N SER A 273 -7.15 43.49 -85.28
CA SER A 273 -7.37 43.22 -86.71
C SER A 273 -8.38 44.19 -87.33
N MET A 274 -9.47 44.48 -86.63
CA MET A 274 -10.46 45.49 -87.06
C MET A 274 -9.81 46.88 -87.16
N THR A 275 -8.97 47.24 -86.20
CA THR A 275 -8.22 48.50 -86.21
C THR A 275 -7.31 48.59 -87.44
N GLY A 276 -6.58 47.52 -87.77
CA GLY A 276 -5.79 47.45 -89.00
C GLY A 276 -6.63 47.58 -90.27
N THR A 277 -7.78 46.90 -90.32
CA THR A 277 -8.73 46.99 -91.45
C THR A 277 -9.26 48.41 -91.64
N ILE A 278 -9.63 49.09 -90.55
CA ILE A 278 -10.05 50.50 -90.57
C ILE A 278 -8.93 51.38 -91.13
N GLY A 279 -7.68 51.15 -90.71
CA GLY A 279 -6.51 51.87 -91.25
C GLY A 279 -6.36 51.69 -92.76
N SER A 280 -6.48 50.47 -93.28
CA SER A 280 -6.44 50.19 -94.73
C SER A 280 -7.61 50.83 -95.48
N LEU A 281 -8.80 50.84 -94.89
CA LEU A 281 -9.97 51.50 -95.46
C LEU A 281 -9.78 53.01 -95.55
N GLN A 282 -9.22 53.63 -94.50
CA GLN A 282 -8.88 55.06 -94.48
C GLN A 282 -7.89 55.43 -95.59
N ALA A 283 -6.83 54.63 -95.78
CA ALA A 283 -5.88 54.84 -96.87
C ALA A 283 -6.56 54.72 -98.25
N SER A 284 -7.45 53.75 -98.42
CA SER A 284 -8.20 53.56 -99.66
C SER A 284 -9.15 54.73 -99.95
N VAL A 285 -9.85 55.24 -98.94
CA VAL A 285 -10.71 56.43 -99.06
C VAL A 285 -9.89 57.67 -99.43
N ALA A 286 -8.73 57.89 -98.79
CA ALA A 286 -7.83 58.98 -99.13
C ALA A 286 -7.35 58.89 -100.58
N GLN A 287 -7.04 57.69 -101.07
CA GLN A 287 -6.63 57.46 -102.44
C GLN A 287 -7.76 57.70 -103.46
N LEU A 288 -8.99 57.25 -103.15
CA LEU A 288 -10.17 57.56 -103.96
C LEU A 288 -10.42 59.06 -104.06
N ALA A 289 -10.32 59.79 -102.95
CA ALA A 289 -10.44 61.25 -102.94
C ALA A 289 -9.41 61.91 -103.87
N SER A 290 -8.14 61.52 -103.79
CA SER A 290 -7.09 62.00 -104.70
C SER A 290 -7.37 61.67 -106.17
N ASN A 291 -7.91 60.48 -106.46
CA ASN A 291 -8.25 60.11 -107.84
C ASN A 291 -9.42 60.95 -108.38
N LEU A 292 -10.42 61.24 -107.55
CA LEU A 292 -11.53 62.12 -107.90
C LEU A 292 -11.04 63.55 -108.18
N ASP A 293 -10.10 64.07 -107.39
CA ASP A 293 -9.49 65.38 -107.66
C ASP A 293 -8.77 65.39 -109.02
N LYS A 294 -8.04 64.33 -109.37
CA LYS A 294 -7.41 64.17 -110.69
C LYS A 294 -8.45 64.11 -111.82
N GLN A 295 -9.54 63.37 -111.62
CA GLN A 295 -10.62 63.28 -112.61
C GLN A 295 -11.33 64.63 -112.80
N ALA A 296 -11.61 65.36 -111.72
CA ALA A 296 -12.19 66.71 -111.78
C ALA A 296 -11.29 67.67 -112.57
N ALA A 297 -9.97 67.60 -112.36
CA ALA A 297 -9.01 68.37 -113.16
C ALA A 297 -9.01 67.95 -114.64
N GLY A 298 -9.13 66.65 -114.93
CA GLY A 298 -9.27 66.13 -116.30
C GLY A 298 -10.53 66.63 -117.00
N ILE A 299 -11.67 66.61 -116.30
CA ILE A 299 -12.96 67.14 -116.79
C ILE A 299 -12.84 68.64 -117.10
N ALA A 300 -12.23 69.42 -116.21
CA ALA A 300 -12.02 70.86 -116.44
C ALA A 300 -11.20 71.13 -117.72
N ARG A 301 -10.17 70.31 -117.97
CA ARG A 301 -9.39 70.38 -119.23
C ARG A 301 -10.22 70.02 -120.46
N LEU A 302 -11.05 68.98 -120.37
CA LEU A 302 -11.96 68.60 -121.47
C LEU A 302 -12.99 69.69 -121.77
N GLN A 303 -13.55 70.33 -120.73
CA GLN A 303 -14.46 71.46 -120.88
C GLN A 303 -13.79 72.63 -121.60
N ASP A 304 -12.51 72.91 -121.31
CA ASP A 304 -11.73 73.94 -122.01
C ASP A 304 -11.52 73.58 -123.50
N VAL A 305 -11.20 72.32 -123.80
CA VAL A 305 -11.10 71.84 -125.20
C VAL A 305 -12.43 72.00 -125.94
N VAL A 306 -13.55 71.63 -125.32
CA VAL A 306 -14.90 71.80 -125.92
C VAL A 306 -15.20 73.28 -126.18
N LYS A 307 -14.86 74.17 -125.24
CA LYS A 307 -15.02 75.62 -125.42
C LYS A 307 -14.22 76.13 -126.61
N ARG A 308 -12.94 75.73 -126.70
CA ARG A 308 -12.05 76.09 -127.83
C ARG A 308 -12.55 75.57 -129.17
N LEU A 309 -13.12 74.36 -129.22
CA LEU A 309 -13.79 73.83 -130.42
C LEU A 309 -15.03 74.65 -130.79
N GLY A 310 -15.81 75.12 -129.80
CA GLY A 310 -16.95 76.01 -130.03
C GLY A 310 -16.58 77.37 -130.60
N GLU A 311 -15.37 77.85 -130.33
CA GLU A 311 -14.84 79.14 -130.79
C GLU A 311 -14.19 79.08 -132.19
N PHE A 312 -14.21 77.93 -132.86
CA PHE A 312 -13.61 77.71 -134.19
C PHE A 312 -14.38 78.41 -135.34
N LYS A 313 -14.53 79.74 -135.27
CA LYS A 313 -15.17 80.60 -136.29
C LYS A 313 -14.38 80.69 -137.61
N GLN A 314 -13.11 80.25 -137.63
CA GLN A 314 -12.25 80.36 -138.80
C GLN A 314 -12.69 79.45 -139.96
N LEU A 315 -13.26 78.26 -139.72
CA LEU A 315 -13.79 77.39 -140.79
C LEU A 315 -15.03 77.97 -141.48
N GLN A 316 -15.88 78.70 -140.74
CA GLN A 316 -17.06 79.36 -141.31
C GLN A 316 -16.65 80.49 -142.26
N GLY A 317 -15.65 81.30 -141.88
CA GLY A 317 -15.10 82.34 -142.75
C GLY A 317 -14.41 81.80 -144.02
N VAL A 318 -13.80 80.61 -143.95
CA VAL A 318 -13.23 79.94 -145.14
C VAL A 318 -14.34 79.46 -146.07
N ALA A 319 -15.44 78.91 -145.54
CA ALA A 319 -16.59 78.46 -146.33
C ALA A 319 -17.22 79.60 -147.14
N GLU A 320 -17.44 80.75 -146.50
CA GLU A 320 -18.02 81.94 -147.13
C GLU A 320 -17.10 82.49 -148.24
N ARG A 321 -15.78 82.52 -148.02
CA ARG A 321 -14.80 82.93 -149.04
C ARG A 321 -14.76 81.97 -150.23
N VAL A 322 -14.82 80.66 -150.00
CA VAL A 322 -14.89 79.65 -151.09
C VAL A 322 -16.17 79.83 -151.92
N GLN A 323 -17.29 80.13 -151.27
CA GLN A 323 -18.56 80.38 -151.97
C GLN A 323 -18.55 81.68 -152.79
N ALA A 324 -17.96 82.74 -152.26
CA ALA A 324 -17.76 83.99 -152.99
C ALA A 324 -16.89 83.78 -154.24
N ASN A 325 -15.77 83.06 -154.10
CA ASN A 325 -14.86 82.76 -155.20
C ASN A 325 -15.52 81.88 -156.29
N SER A 326 -16.32 80.87 -155.91
CA SER A 326 -17.07 80.05 -156.89
C SER A 326 -18.05 80.90 -157.71
N THR A 327 -18.74 81.84 -157.07
CA THR A 327 -19.68 82.75 -157.75
C THR A 327 -18.95 83.69 -158.72
N GLN A 328 -17.79 84.23 -158.30
CA GLN A 328 -16.93 85.05 -159.16
C GLN A 328 -16.40 84.27 -160.36
N LEU A 329 -15.96 83.02 -160.17
CA LEU A 329 -15.49 82.14 -161.25
C LEU A 329 -16.59 81.83 -162.28
N LYS A 330 -17.83 81.58 -161.84
CA LYS A 330 -18.99 81.40 -162.75
C LYS A 330 -19.28 82.66 -163.57
N ALA A 331 -19.19 83.84 -162.96
CA ALA A 331 -19.37 85.10 -163.66
C ALA A 331 -18.28 85.34 -164.73
N LEU A 332 -17.02 85.06 -164.39
CA LEU A 332 -15.90 85.10 -165.33
C LEU A 332 -16.08 84.11 -166.49
N GLN A 333 -16.58 82.91 -166.21
CA GLN A 333 -16.89 81.92 -167.24
C GLN A 333 -17.97 82.43 -168.22
N ALA A 334 -19.05 83.02 -167.70
CA ALA A 334 -20.12 83.60 -168.51
C ALA A 334 -19.61 84.77 -169.38
N GLN A 335 -18.72 85.61 -168.84
CA GLN A 335 -18.09 86.70 -169.59
C GLN A 335 -17.20 86.19 -170.73
N LEU A 336 -16.39 85.14 -170.49
CA LEU A 336 -15.57 84.48 -171.52
C LEU A 336 -16.42 83.84 -172.62
N GLN A 337 -17.56 83.22 -172.27
CA GLN A 337 -18.50 82.67 -173.25
C GLN A 337 -19.18 83.76 -174.09
N ALA A 338 -19.57 84.88 -173.48
CA ALA A 338 -20.11 86.03 -174.20
C ALA A 338 -19.10 86.63 -175.18
N LEU A 339 -17.82 86.73 -174.79
CA LEU A 339 -16.74 87.15 -175.69
C LEU A 339 -16.51 86.16 -176.84
N SER A 340 -16.55 84.85 -176.56
CA SER A 340 -16.45 83.79 -177.58
C SER A 340 -17.61 83.85 -178.59
N GLN A 341 -18.84 84.13 -178.13
CA GLN A 341 -20.00 84.28 -179.02
C GLN A 341 -19.97 85.59 -179.82
N LYS A 342 -19.54 86.69 -179.20
CA LYS A 342 -19.42 87.99 -179.88
C LYS A 342 -18.39 87.96 -181.01
N ALA A 343 -17.34 87.15 -180.87
CA ALA A 343 -16.34 86.90 -181.92
C ALA A 343 -16.87 86.08 -183.11
N LYS A 344 -18.03 85.40 -183.01
CA LYS A 344 -18.57 84.52 -184.06
C LYS A 344 -19.66 85.13 -184.96
N VAL A 345 -20.21 86.31 -184.66
CA VAL A 345 -21.52 86.72 -185.24
C VAL A 345 -21.54 87.96 -186.16
N GLN A 346 -20.45 88.71 -186.40
CA GLN A 346 -20.51 89.87 -187.33
C GLN A 346 -20.13 89.52 -188.78
N ARG A 347 -21.13 89.58 -189.67
CA ARG A 347 -21.14 89.36 -191.14
C ARG A 347 -21.04 90.72 -191.90
N PRO A 348 -20.89 90.75 -193.24
CA PRO A 348 -19.69 91.20 -193.93
C PRO A 348 -19.85 92.57 -194.62
N GLN A 349 -18.86 93.46 -194.53
CA GLN A 349 -18.62 94.50 -195.55
C GLN A 349 -17.13 94.84 -195.65
N PRO A 350 -16.65 95.28 -196.84
CA PRO A 350 -15.24 95.32 -197.17
C PRO A 350 -14.64 96.71 -196.90
N GLN A 351 -13.79 96.81 -195.87
CA GLN A 351 -12.47 97.44 -195.86
C GLN A 351 -11.91 97.45 -194.41
N GLN A 352 -10.98 96.49 -194.18
CA GLN A 352 -10.06 96.27 -193.03
C GLN A 352 -10.63 95.85 -191.65
N PRO A 353 -9.82 95.24 -190.75
CA PRO A 353 -8.85 94.14 -190.90
C PRO A 353 -9.14 92.93 -189.96
N HIS A 354 -8.57 91.76 -190.26
CA HIS A 354 -8.81 90.46 -189.60
C HIS A 354 -8.51 90.40 -188.08
N VAL A 355 -9.36 89.70 -187.32
CA VAL A 355 -9.06 89.21 -185.96
C VAL A 355 -8.26 87.89 -186.06
N PRO A 356 -7.10 87.73 -185.39
CA PRO A 356 -6.27 86.52 -185.50
C PRO A 356 -6.85 85.31 -184.75
N ALA A 357 -6.80 84.13 -185.38
CA ALA A 357 -7.28 82.84 -184.84
C ALA A 357 -6.62 82.39 -183.51
N ASP A 358 -5.51 83.03 -183.11
CA ASP A 358 -4.75 82.71 -181.90
C ASP A 358 -5.47 83.17 -180.61
N VAL A 359 -6.33 84.18 -180.72
CA VAL A 359 -7.15 84.69 -179.61
C VAL A 359 -8.26 83.73 -179.25
N THR A 360 -8.93 83.14 -180.25
CA THR A 360 -10.03 82.19 -180.04
C THR A 360 -9.57 80.91 -179.33
N LYS A 361 -8.41 80.37 -179.70
CA LYS A 361 -7.83 79.19 -179.02
C LYS A 361 -7.41 79.47 -177.58
N LYS A 362 -6.94 80.69 -177.28
CA LYS A 362 -6.63 81.09 -175.89
C LYS A 362 -7.90 81.22 -175.05
N VAL A 363 -8.98 81.77 -175.60
CA VAL A 363 -10.29 81.88 -174.93
C VAL A 363 -10.87 80.49 -174.62
N ASP A 364 -10.80 79.55 -175.57
CA ASP A 364 -11.30 78.18 -175.33
C ASP A 364 -10.46 77.43 -174.29
N ARG A 365 -9.12 77.57 -174.32
CA ARG A 365 -8.23 77.02 -173.28
C ARG A 365 -8.47 77.64 -171.91
N LEU A 366 -8.72 78.95 -171.83
CA LEU A 366 -9.07 79.64 -170.58
C LEU A 366 -10.41 79.17 -170.04
N THR A 367 -11.40 78.99 -170.91
CA THR A 367 -12.72 78.48 -170.53
C THR A 367 -12.63 77.06 -169.97
N ALA A 368 -11.84 76.19 -170.60
CA ALA A 368 -11.60 74.83 -170.10
C ALA A 368 -10.91 74.83 -168.73
N LYS A 369 -9.86 75.63 -168.54
CA LYS A 369 -9.19 75.75 -167.22
C LYS A 369 -10.11 76.30 -166.14
N ILE A 370 -10.99 77.26 -166.46
CA ILE A 370 -11.97 77.79 -165.50
C ILE A 370 -12.99 76.73 -165.12
N SER A 371 -13.42 75.87 -166.06
CA SER A 371 -14.29 74.73 -165.75
C SER A 371 -13.60 73.73 -164.81
N ASP A 372 -12.34 73.39 -165.03
CA ASP A 372 -11.59 72.48 -164.15
C ASP A 372 -11.48 73.06 -162.73
N VAL A 373 -11.14 74.35 -162.62
CA VAL A 373 -11.08 75.05 -161.33
C VAL A 373 -12.45 75.14 -160.65
N LEU A 374 -13.55 75.27 -161.40
CA LEU A 374 -14.90 75.24 -160.86
C LEU A 374 -15.29 73.87 -160.31
N ILE A 375 -14.92 72.80 -161.00
CA ILE A 375 -15.12 71.43 -160.53
C ILE A 375 -14.34 71.21 -159.23
N GLU A 376 -13.08 71.66 -159.19
CA GLU A 376 -12.25 71.57 -157.99
C GLU A 376 -12.78 72.44 -156.85
N ALA A 377 -13.27 73.64 -157.12
CA ALA A 377 -13.91 74.52 -156.13
C ALA A 377 -15.21 73.92 -155.57
N GLU A 378 -16.03 73.26 -156.40
CA GLU A 378 -17.27 72.64 -155.95
C GLU A 378 -16.99 71.34 -155.16
N ASN A 379 -15.94 70.58 -155.53
CA ASN A 379 -15.44 69.47 -154.73
C ASN A 379 -14.91 69.96 -153.37
N ASN A 380 -14.11 71.03 -153.35
CA ASN A 380 -13.62 71.62 -152.12
C ASN A 380 -14.76 72.15 -151.24
N LYS A 381 -15.79 72.76 -151.82
CA LYS A 381 -17.00 73.18 -151.08
C LYS A 381 -17.75 71.98 -150.50
N LYS A 382 -17.88 70.89 -151.25
CA LYS A 382 -18.47 69.65 -150.74
C LYS A 382 -17.65 69.09 -149.57
N SER A 383 -16.33 68.98 -149.72
CA SER A 383 -15.43 68.56 -148.63
C SER A 383 -15.51 69.49 -147.42
N LEU A 384 -15.68 70.80 -147.62
CA LEU A 384 -15.82 71.76 -146.53
C LEU A 384 -17.17 71.61 -145.80
N THR A 385 -18.23 71.27 -146.54
CA THR A 385 -19.54 70.94 -145.97
C THR A 385 -19.48 69.63 -145.17
N ASP A 386 -18.81 68.61 -145.70
CA ASP A 386 -18.59 67.34 -145.01
C ASP A 386 -17.73 67.51 -143.75
N LEU A 387 -16.72 68.39 -143.79
CA LEU A 387 -15.90 68.76 -142.63
C LEU A 387 -16.71 69.55 -141.58
N GLN A 388 -17.60 70.45 -142.00
CA GLN A 388 -18.50 71.15 -141.07
C GLN A 388 -19.50 70.19 -140.42
N GLY A 389 -20.05 69.24 -141.18
CA GLY A 389 -20.90 68.17 -140.65
C GLY A 389 -20.15 67.27 -139.67
N SER A 390 -18.91 66.89 -139.99
CA SER A 390 -18.05 66.08 -139.11
C SER A 390 -17.70 66.84 -137.83
N LEU A 391 -17.43 68.15 -137.91
CA LEU A 391 -17.14 68.99 -136.75
C LEU A 391 -18.36 69.19 -135.85
N ALA A 392 -19.55 69.37 -136.43
CA ALA A 392 -20.80 69.43 -135.68
C ALA A 392 -21.12 68.09 -135.01
N GLY A 393 -20.91 66.98 -135.72
CA GLY A 393 -21.03 65.62 -135.18
C GLY A 393 -20.05 65.37 -134.02
N LEU A 394 -18.80 65.82 -134.16
CA LEU A 394 -17.79 65.72 -133.11
C LEU A 394 -18.17 66.58 -131.89
N LYS A 395 -18.66 67.81 -132.10
CA LYS A 395 -19.11 68.70 -131.02
C LYS A 395 -20.28 68.08 -130.23
N ALA A 396 -21.27 67.53 -130.93
CA ALA A 396 -22.41 66.88 -130.30
C ALA A 396 -21.99 65.59 -129.58
N GLY A 397 -21.17 64.76 -130.23
CA GLY A 397 -20.65 63.51 -129.66
C GLY A 397 -19.84 63.76 -128.39
N VAL A 398 -18.90 64.71 -128.40
CA VAL A 398 -18.09 65.06 -127.23
C VAL A 398 -18.95 65.67 -126.12
N ALA A 399 -19.89 66.56 -126.44
CA ALA A 399 -20.78 67.14 -125.42
C ALA A 399 -21.64 66.07 -124.74
N GLN A 400 -22.18 65.11 -125.50
CA GLN A 400 -22.99 64.02 -124.95
C GLN A 400 -22.14 63.06 -124.10
N GLN A 401 -20.91 62.73 -124.55
CA GLN A 401 -19.99 61.88 -123.79
C GLN A 401 -19.54 62.55 -122.47
N VAL A 402 -19.28 63.86 -122.48
CA VAL A 402 -18.97 64.64 -121.26
C VAL A 402 -20.17 64.70 -120.31
N GLN A 403 -21.39 64.91 -120.82
CA GLN A 403 -22.61 64.94 -120.00
C GLN A 403 -22.88 63.58 -119.34
N SER A 404 -22.68 62.50 -120.09
CA SER A 404 -22.86 61.12 -119.61
C SER A 404 -21.84 60.77 -118.53
N ALA A 405 -20.58 61.17 -118.74
CA ALA A 405 -19.51 60.98 -117.76
C ALA A 405 -19.79 61.78 -116.48
N LEU A 406 -20.23 63.04 -116.57
CA LEU A 406 -20.56 63.85 -115.39
C LEU A 406 -21.71 63.28 -114.56
N ALA A 407 -22.74 62.71 -115.19
CA ALA A 407 -23.87 62.11 -114.48
C ALA A 407 -23.50 60.87 -113.65
N SER A 408 -22.37 60.23 -113.97
CA SER A 408 -21.85 59.06 -113.26
C SER A 408 -20.81 59.38 -112.19
N VAL A 409 -20.37 60.64 -112.06
CA VAL A 409 -19.42 61.06 -111.03
C VAL A 409 -20.21 61.39 -109.74
N PRO A 410 -19.92 60.73 -108.60
CA PRO A 410 -20.52 61.06 -107.31
C PRO A 410 -20.33 62.54 -106.98
N SER A 411 -21.37 63.19 -106.46
CA SER A 411 -21.31 64.62 -106.17
C SER A 411 -20.29 64.90 -105.03
N ARG A 412 -19.69 66.09 -105.00
CA ARG A 412 -18.77 66.49 -103.91
C ARG A 412 -19.42 66.37 -102.52
N SER A 413 -20.73 66.56 -102.45
CA SER A 413 -21.56 66.33 -101.26
C SER A 413 -21.60 64.86 -100.83
N ASP A 414 -21.65 63.91 -101.77
CA ASP A 414 -21.63 62.48 -101.44
C ASP A 414 -20.28 62.08 -100.80
N ILE A 415 -19.18 62.64 -101.29
CA ILE A 415 -17.83 62.41 -100.73
C ILE A 415 -17.71 63.00 -99.32
N GLN A 416 -18.23 64.22 -99.12
CA GLN A 416 -18.23 64.85 -97.80
C GLN A 416 -19.11 64.10 -96.80
N ASN A 417 -20.23 63.55 -97.24
CA ASN A 417 -21.07 62.69 -96.42
C ASN A 417 -20.34 61.40 -96.03
N VAL A 418 -19.66 60.74 -96.98
CA VAL A 418 -18.86 59.54 -96.68
C VAL A 418 -17.70 59.86 -95.74
N GLN A 419 -17.00 60.99 -95.93
CA GLN A 419 -15.95 61.44 -94.99
C GLN A 419 -16.50 61.74 -93.59
N GLN A 420 -17.65 62.42 -93.49
CA GLN A 420 -18.30 62.65 -92.19
C GLN A 420 -18.70 61.34 -91.52
N GLN A 421 -19.23 60.37 -92.26
CA GLN A 421 -19.55 59.04 -91.72
C GLN A 421 -18.31 58.32 -91.20
N VAL A 422 -17.17 58.39 -91.91
CA VAL A 422 -15.89 57.84 -91.45
C VAL A 422 -15.43 58.53 -90.15
N THR A 423 -15.57 59.85 -90.03
CA THR A 423 -15.23 60.57 -88.79
C THR A 423 -16.17 60.22 -87.62
N GLN A 424 -17.47 60.05 -87.87
CA GLN A 424 -18.41 59.61 -86.84
C GLN A 424 -18.10 58.19 -86.35
N LEU A 425 -17.74 57.28 -87.26
CA LEU A 425 -17.30 55.93 -86.89
C LEU A 425 -16.02 55.97 -86.05
N GLN A 426 -15.06 56.84 -86.36
CA GLN A 426 -13.86 57.02 -85.53
C GLN A 426 -14.19 57.45 -84.10
N GLN A 427 -15.10 58.42 -83.93
CA GLN A 427 -15.53 58.89 -82.61
C GLN A 427 -16.26 57.82 -81.81
N LEU A 428 -17.11 57.02 -82.47
CA LEU A 428 -17.79 55.89 -81.84
C LEU A 428 -16.80 54.82 -81.38
N THR A 429 -15.81 54.48 -82.21
CA THR A 429 -14.76 53.51 -81.83
C THR A 429 -13.93 54.01 -80.65
N ALA A 430 -13.50 55.27 -80.66
CA ALA A 430 -12.76 55.84 -79.53
C ALA A 430 -13.58 55.85 -78.23
N LYS A 431 -14.89 56.12 -78.31
CA LYS A 431 -15.80 56.09 -77.16
C LYS A 431 -16.02 54.66 -76.63
N GLN A 432 -16.08 53.67 -77.51
CA GLN A 432 -16.17 52.25 -77.14
C GLN A 432 -14.89 51.77 -76.43
N ILE A 433 -13.71 52.13 -76.96
CA ILE A 433 -12.40 51.82 -76.34
C ILE A 433 -12.34 52.41 -74.92
N LYS A 434 -12.66 53.70 -74.77
CA LYS A 434 -12.64 54.36 -73.44
C LYS A 434 -13.62 53.73 -72.44
N ARG A 435 -14.78 53.26 -72.91
CA ARG A 435 -15.74 52.52 -72.07
C ARG A 435 -15.21 51.14 -71.66
N ALA A 436 -14.47 50.47 -72.54
CA ALA A 436 -13.84 49.19 -72.22
C ALA A 436 -12.72 49.37 -71.18
N GLU A 437 -11.88 50.40 -71.32
CA GLU A 437 -10.85 50.77 -70.33
C GLU A 437 -11.47 51.04 -68.94
N MET A 438 -12.51 51.88 -68.86
CA MET A 438 -13.19 52.14 -67.58
C MET A 438 -13.79 50.87 -66.94
N LYS A 439 -14.28 49.92 -67.74
CA LYS A 439 -14.77 48.64 -67.22
C LYS A 439 -13.64 47.73 -66.72
N ALA A 440 -12.49 47.73 -67.38
CA ALA A 440 -11.31 47.00 -66.94
C ALA A 440 -10.77 47.56 -65.61
N ASP A 441 -10.71 48.89 -65.49
CA ASP A 441 -10.28 49.54 -64.24
C ASP A 441 -11.26 49.27 -63.08
N ALA A 442 -12.56 49.31 -63.35
CA ALA A 442 -13.57 48.96 -62.34
C ALA A 442 -13.45 47.48 -61.89
N ALA A 443 -13.18 46.56 -62.82
CA ALA A 443 -12.97 45.15 -62.51
C ALA A 443 -11.71 44.95 -61.65
N ASN A 444 -10.60 45.63 -61.96
CA ASN A 444 -9.38 45.62 -61.16
C ASN A 444 -9.61 46.20 -59.75
N GLY A 445 -10.37 47.29 -59.63
CA GLY A 445 -10.74 47.86 -58.33
C GLY A 445 -11.53 46.88 -57.46
N LEU A 446 -12.52 46.18 -58.04
CA LEU A 446 -13.30 45.15 -57.36
C LEU A 446 -12.45 43.94 -56.93
N ALA A 447 -11.51 43.50 -57.78
CA ALA A 447 -10.59 42.41 -57.45
C ALA A 447 -9.68 42.77 -56.26
N LEU A 448 -9.18 44.02 -56.21
CA LEU A 448 -8.35 44.50 -55.10
C LEU A 448 -9.13 44.56 -53.78
N ILE A 449 -10.39 45.02 -53.81
CA ILE A 449 -11.28 45.04 -52.64
C ILE A 449 -11.57 43.61 -52.16
N GLY A 450 -11.81 42.68 -53.08
CA GLY A 450 -12.01 41.26 -52.75
C GLY A 450 -10.77 40.63 -52.08
N LEU A 451 -9.58 40.97 -52.54
CA LEU A 451 -8.32 40.47 -51.98
C LEU A 451 -8.03 41.05 -50.59
N LEU A 452 -8.33 42.34 -50.38
CA LEU A 452 -8.24 42.99 -49.06
C LEU A 452 -9.27 42.42 -48.07
N ALA A 453 -10.50 42.17 -48.51
CA ALA A 453 -11.52 41.53 -47.68
C ALA A 453 -11.13 40.08 -47.30
N GLY A 454 -10.53 39.34 -48.24
CA GLY A 454 -9.97 38.01 -47.98
C GLY A 454 -8.84 38.01 -46.95
N LEU A 455 -7.87 38.93 -47.08
CA LEU A 455 -6.79 39.11 -46.11
C LEU A 455 -7.32 39.53 -44.72
N GLY A 456 -8.32 40.41 -44.67
CA GLY A 456 -8.97 40.80 -43.42
C GLY A 456 -9.65 39.61 -42.71
N ALA A 457 -10.32 38.73 -43.45
CA ALA A 457 -10.93 37.53 -42.89
C ALA A 457 -9.89 36.54 -42.32
N VAL A 458 -8.74 36.38 -43.00
CA VAL A 458 -7.62 35.54 -42.51
C VAL A 458 -6.99 36.14 -41.25
N ALA A 459 -6.79 37.45 -41.19
CA ALA A 459 -6.25 38.13 -40.02
C ALA A 459 -7.18 37.99 -38.79
N VAL A 460 -8.49 38.08 -38.98
CA VAL A 460 -9.48 37.85 -37.91
C VAL A 460 -9.52 36.40 -37.45
N ALA A 461 -9.29 35.43 -38.34
CA ALA A 461 -9.21 34.02 -37.99
C ALA A 461 -7.93 33.65 -37.23
N LEU A 462 -6.83 34.38 -37.42
CA LEU A 462 -5.56 34.19 -36.69
C LEU A 462 -5.53 34.88 -35.31
N LEU A 463 -6.44 35.82 -35.06
CA LEU A 463 -6.56 36.57 -33.79
C LEU A 463 -7.63 35.99 -32.84
N ARG A 464 -8.29 34.91 -33.23
CA ARG A 464 -9.18 34.11 -32.40
C ARG A 464 -8.55 32.74 -32.14
#